data_AF-A0A349Q9C8-F1
#
_entry.id   AF-A0A349Q9C8-F1
#
_cell.length_a   1.000
_cell.length_b   1.000
_cell.length_c   1.000
_cell.angle_alpha   90.00
_cell.angle_beta   90.00
_cell.angle_gamma   90.00
#
_symmetry.space_group_name_H-M   'P 1'
#
loop_
_entity.id
_entity.type
_entity.pdbx_description
1 polymer ?
#
loop_
_entity_poly.entity_id
_entity_poly.type
_entity_poly.pdbx_seq_one_letter_code
_entity_poly.pdbx_strand_id
1 'polypeptide(L)' 'MANRRYIVTFKWGTKYQNKYKRMVGNDKDEVYGRACGQYGFMNVSGVYVENDENVAWWKAKGFTELI' A
#
# COMPACT_ATOMS: atom_id res chain seq x y z
N MET A 1 14.10 17.19 -2.21
CA MET A 1 13.22 16.21 -2.91
C MET A 1 11.99 16.01 -2.05
N ALA A 2 10.79 16.22 -2.58
CA ALA A 2 9.57 15.94 -1.83
C ALA A 2 9.38 14.42 -1.74
N ASN A 3 9.30 13.87 -0.53
CA ASN A 3 9.02 12.44 -0.35
C ASN A 3 7.62 12.12 -0.89
N ARG A 4 7.53 11.13 -1.77
CA ARG A 4 6.24 10.67 -2.31
C ARG A 4 5.58 9.71 -1.33
N ARG A 5 4.25 9.69 -1.33
CA ARG A 5 3.48 8.68 -0.62
C ARG A 5 3.09 7.58 -1.58
N TYR A 6 3.11 6.36 -1.08
CA TYR A 6 2.80 5.16 -1.82
C TYR A 6 1.82 4.30 -1.01
N ILE A 7 0.81 3.76 -1.67
CA ILE A 7 -0.16 2.85 -1.08
C ILE A 7 0.26 1.42 -1.37
N VAL A 8 0.41 0.63 -0.32
CA VAL A 8 0.69 -0.80 -0.37
C VAL A 8 -0.61 -1.59 -0.28
N THR A 9 -0.78 -2.55 -1.19
CA THR A 9 -1.90 -3.50 -1.22
C THR A 9 -1.45 -4.90 -0.86
N PHE A 10 -2.34 -5.72 -0.29
CA PHE A 10 -2.02 -7.07 0.16
C PHE A 10 -2.75 -8.13 -0.67
N LYS A 11 -2.18 -9.34 -0.71
CA LYS A 11 -2.74 -10.45 -1.48
C LYS A 11 -4.00 -11.00 -0.83
N TRP A 12 -4.86 -11.56 -1.67
CA TRP A 12 -6.06 -12.28 -1.27
C TRP A 12 -5.69 -13.55 -0.47
N GLY A 13 -6.49 -13.90 0.53
CA GLY A 13 -6.24 -15.00 1.46
C GLY A 13 -5.28 -14.66 2.62
N THR A 14 -4.71 -13.45 2.64
CA THR A 14 -3.84 -13.00 3.73
C THR A 14 -4.66 -12.32 4.82
N LYS A 15 -4.18 -12.31 6.06
CA LYS A 15 -4.81 -11.54 7.17
C LYS A 15 -4.88 -10.02 6.90
N TYR A 16 -4.19 -9.53 5.86
CA TYR A 16 -4.15 -8.13 5.45
C TYR A 16 -4.95 -7.85 4.16
N GLN A 17 -5.64 -8.84 3.60
CA GLN A 17 -6.31 -8.75 2.29
C GLN A 17 -7.16 -7.49 2.10
N ASN A 18 -7.88 -7.04 3.14
CA ASN A 18 -8.75 -5.86 3.07
C ASN A 18 -8.11 -4.59 3.67
N LYS A 19 -6.79 -4.60 3.85
CA LYS A 19 -6.04 -3.47 4.43
C LYS A 19 -5.26 -2.76 3.34
N TYR A 20 -5.02 -1.48 3.54
CA TYR A 20 -4.02 -0.72 2.80
C TYR A 20 -3.11 -0.01 3.78
N LYS A 21 -1.88 0.27 3.35
CA LYS A 21 -0.92 1.03 4.16
C LYS A 21 -0.30 2.10 3.31
N ARG A 22 -0.32 3.36 3.77
CA ARG A 22 0.49 4.39 3.15
C ARG A 22 1.90 4.32 3.70
N MET A 23 2.86 4.35 2.81
CA MET A 23 4.27 4.43 3.11
C MET A 23 4.88 5.61 2.38
N VAL A 24 5.73 6.35 3.08
CA VAL A 24 6.45 7.49 2.52
C VAL A 24 7.80 6.98 2.00
N GLY A 25 8.11 7.28 0.75
CA GLY A 25 9.37 6.89 0.11
C GLY A 25 9.66 7.72 -1.13
N ASN A 26 10.89 7.64 -1.62
CA ASN A 26 11.26 8.32 -2.86
C ASN A 26 11.08 7.43 -4.09
N ASP A 27 11.09 6.11 -3.87
CA ASP A 27 11.02 5.10 -4.90
C ASP A 27 10.03 3.98 -4.54
N LYS A 28 9.44 3.36 -5.58
CA LYS A 28 8.45 2.29 -5.44
C LYS A 28 9.08 1.00 -4.89
N ASP A 29 10.29 0.65 -5.34
CA ASP A 29 10.97 -0.59 -4.96
C ASP A 29 11.48 -0.49 -3.53
N GLU A 30 11.89 0.70 -3.08
CA GLU A 30 12.21 0.96 -1.68
C GLU A 30 10.99 0.70 -0.78
N VAL A 31 9.84 1.29 -1.13
CA VAL A 31 8.60 1.10 -0.36
C VAL A 31 8.14 -0.34 -0.40
N TYR A 32 8.20 -0.99 -1.56
CA TYR A 32 7.84 -2.40 -1.70
C TYR A 32 8.75 -3.29 -0.86
N GLY A 33 10.07 -3.07 -0.89
CA GLY A 33 11.04 -3.80 -0.09
C GLY A 33 10.78 -3.66 1.41
N ARG A 34 10.51 -2.43 1.88
CA ARG A 34 10.13 -2.17 3.28
C ARG A 34 8.83 -2.88 3.66
N ALA A 35 7.81 -2.80 2.82
CA ALA A 35 6.54 -3.48 3.05
C ALA A 35 6.69 -5.01 3.09
N CYS A 36 7.51 -5.58 2.20
CA CYS A 36 7.81 -7.00 2.19
C CYS A 36 8.59 -7.43 3.43
N GLY A 37 9.53 -6.60 3.92
CA GLY A 37 10.25 -6.85 5.16
C GLY A 37 9.35 -6.81 6.40
N GLN A 38 8.39 -5.87 6.44
CA GLN A 38 7.52 -5.69 7.59
C GLN A 38 6.34 -6.67 7.64
N TYR A 39 5.74 -6.97 6.47
CA TYR A 39 4.51 -7.76 6.38
C TYR A 39 4.70 -9.13 5.74
N GLY A 40 5.90 -9.43 5.23
CA GLY A 40 6.21 -10.64 4.48
C GLY A 40 5.94 -10.46 2.98
N PHE A 41 6.94 -10.80 2.16
CA PHE A 41 6.86 -10.72 0.70
C PHE A 41 5.62 -11.42 0.11
N MET A 42 5.27 -12.59 0.64
CA MET A 42 4.11 -13.34 0.15
C MET A 42 2.78 -12.62 0.41
N ASN A 43 2.75 -11.67 1.35
CA ASN A 43 1.53 -10.96 1.72
C ASN A 43 1.31 -9.67 0.94
N VAL A 44 2.36 -9.07 0.36
CA VAL A 44 2.24 -7.83 -0.41
C VAL A 44 1.88 -8.13 -1.87
N SER A 45 0.85 -7.47 -2.37
CA SER A 45 0.36 -7.61 -3.75
C SER A 45 0.98 -6.57 -4.67
N GLY A 46 1.02 -5.30 -4.26
CA GLY A 46 1.54 -4.22 -5.08
C GLY A 46 1.67 -2.89 -4.35
N VAL A 47 2.25 -1.92 -5.06
CA VAL A 47 2.50 -0.56 -4.57
C VAL A 47 2.12 0.45 -5.65
N TYR A 48 1.39 1.49 -5.24
CA TYR A 48 0.85 2.54 -6.11
C TYR A 48 1.26 3.90 -5.55
N VAL A 49 1.50 4.90 -6.39
CA VAL A 49 1.71 6.27 -5.89
C VAL A 49 0.39 6.78 -5.34
N GLU A 50 0.39 7.42 -4.17
CA GLU A 50 -0.82 8.01 -3.58
C GLU A 50 -1.27 9.22 -4.41
N ASN A 51 -2.56 9.24 -4.77
CA ASN A 51 -3.23 10.41 -5.34
C ASN A 51 -4.71 10.43 -4.89
N ASP A 52 -5.38 11.56 -5.06
CA ASP A 52 -6.75 11.72 -4.55
C ASP A 52 -7.74 10.75 -5.20
N GLU A 53 -7.54 10.43 -6.49
CA GLU A 53 -8.40 9.53 -7.25
C GLU A 53 -8.34 8.10 -6.70
N ASN A 54 -7.15 7.57 -6.47
CA ASN A 54 -7.00 6.20 -5.98
C ASN A 54 -7.43 6.09 -4.52
N VAL A 55 -7.15 7.08 -3.68
CA VAL A 55 -7.61 7.11 -2.29
C VAL A 55 -9.14 7.08 -2.25
N ALA A 56 -9.82 7.89 -3.08
CA ALA A 56 -11.27 7.87 -3.19
C ALA A 56 -11.79 6.52 -3.68
N TRP A 57 -11.14 5.92 -4.69
CA TRP A 57 -11.50 4.61 -5.23
C TRP A 57 -11.42 3.51 -4.16
N TRP A 58 -10.31 3.45 -3.41
CA TRP A 58 -10.11 2.44 -2.37
C TRP A 58 -11.12 2.60 -1.22
N LYS A 59 -11.42 3.84 -0.80
CA LYS A 59 -12.49 4.11 0.17
C LYS A 59 -13.86 3.64 -0.33
N ALA A 60 -14.20 3.94 -1.59
CA ALA A 60 -15.48 3.57 -2.18
C ALA A 60 -15.68 2.05 -2.28
N LYS A 61 -14.60 1.28 -2.39
CA LYS A 61 -14.64 -0.19 -2.41
C LYS A 61 -14.77 -0.84 -1.02
N GLY A 62 -14.92 -0.04 0.04
CA GLY A 62 -15.12 -0.54 1.39
C GLY A 62 -13.84 -1.00 2.09
N PHE A 63 -12.67 -0.61 1.59
CA PHE A 63 -11.41 -0.87 2.28
C PHE A 63 -11.21 0.15 3.40
N THR A 64 -11.10 -0.35 4.64
CA THR A 64 -11.26 0.46 5.85
C THR A 64 -9.95 0.92 6.48
N GLU A 65 -8.82 0.25 6.19
CA GLU A 65 -7.52 0.62 6.75
C GLU A 65 -6.72 1.42 5.71
N LEU A 66 -6.72 2.75 5.83
CA LEU A 66 -5.89 3.68 5.04
C LEU A 66 -5.09 4.57 6.01
N ILE A 67 -4.10 3.97 6.68
CA ILE A 67 -3.19 4.67 7.61
C ILE A 67 -2.17 5.45 6.83
#